data_AF-A0A2S9FQR9-F1
#
_entry.id   AF-A0A2S9FQR9-F1
#
_cell.length_a   1.000
_cell.length_b   1.000
_cell.length_c   1.000
_cell.angle_alpha   90.00
_cell.angle_beta   90.00
_cell.angle_gamma   90.00
#
_symmetry.space_group_name_H-M   'P 1'
#
loop_
_entity.id
_entity.type
_entity.pdbx_description
1 polymer ?
#
loop_
_entity_poly.entity_id
_entity_poly.type
_entity_poly.pdbx_seq_one_letter_code
_entity_poly.pdbx_strand_id
1 'polypeptide(L)' 'MRTLTDSSALRGSEIDLSGHVAVVTGAAAGLGRAEAIGLARAGATVVVNDIAPA' A
#
# COMPACT_ATOMS: atom_id res chain seq x y z
N MET A 1 28.00 -13.26 -22.44
CA MET A 1 27.74 -13.29 -20.98
C MET A 1 26.81 -12.12 -20.65
N ARG A 2 25.49 -12.33 -20.62
CA ARG A 2 24.49 -11.28 -20.34
C ARG A 2 24.08 -11.46 -18.88
N THR A 3 24.44 -10.50 -18.03
CA THR A 3 24.24 -10.58 -16.58
C THR A 3 22.75 -10.48 -16.25
N LEU A 4 22.26 -11.42 -15.43
CA LEU A 4 20.86 -11.55 -15.01
C LEU A 4 20.53 -10.55 -13.90
N THR A 5 20.60 -9.24 -14.16
CA THR A 5 20.44 -8.22 -13.10
C THR A 5 19.04 -7.61 -13.01
N ASP A 6 18.11 -7.90 -13.92
CA ASP A 6 16.75 -7.38 -13.81
C ASP A 6 15.86 -8.30 -12.97
N SER A 7 16.06 -8.25 -11.65
CA SER A 7 15.20 -8.92 -10.66
C SER A 7 13.81 -8.29 -10.53
N SER A 8 13.56 -7.16 -11.22
CA SER A 8 12.28 -6.44 -11.27
C SER A 8 11.18 -7.26 -11.97
N ALA A 9 11.54 -8.06 -12.98
CA ALA A 9 10.61 -8.81 -13.81
C ALA A 9 10.04 -10.09 -13.15
N LEU A 10 10.57 -10.50 -11.99
CA LEU A 10 10.15 -11.70 -11.24
C LEU A 10 9.26 -11.39 -10.02
N ARG A 11 9.10 -10.10 -9.67
CA ARG A 11 8.12 -9.67 -8.68
C ARG A 11 6.83 -9.41 -9.43
N GLY A 12 5.82 -10.25 -9.24
CA GLY A 12 4.49 -10.03 -9.84
C GLY A 12 4.10 -8.58 -9.62
N SER A 13 3.76 -7.87 -10.71
CA SER A 13 3.65 -6.41 -10.81
C SER A 13 3.41 -5.73 -9.45
N GLU A 14 4.48 -5.30 -8.78
CA GLU A 14 4.37 -4.47 -7.59
C GLU A 14 3.56 -3.24 -8.01
N ILE A 15 2.36 -3.09 -7.45
CA ILE A 15 1.49 -1.96 -7.78
C ILE A 15 2.17 -0.72 -7.22
N ASP A 16 2.58 0.19 -8.11
CA ASP A 16 3.08 1.51 -7.73
C ASP A 16 1.91 2.50 -7.68
N LEU A 17 1.66 3.03 -6.49
CA LEU A 17 0.63 4.02 -6.19
C LEU A 17 1.23 5.39 -5.86
N SER A 18 2.50 5.63 -6.20
CA SER A 18 3.14 6.93 -6.04
C SER A 18 2.30 8.05 -6.66
N GLY A 19 2.16 9.16 -5.94
CA GLY A 19 1.36 10.31 -6.37
C GLY A 19 -0.16 10.16 -6.23
N HIS A 20 -0.66 8.99 -5.81
CA HIS A 20 -2.08 8.78 -5.56
C HIS A 20 -2.44 9.01 -4.09
N VAL A 21 -3.68 9.41 -3.84
CA VAL A 21 -4.25 9.54 -2.50
C VAL A 21 -5.31 8.45 -2.30
N ALA A 22 -5.20 7.69 -1.22
CA ALA A 22 -6.16 6.66 -0.85
C ALA A 22 -6.85 7.01 0.47
N VAL A 23 -8.18 6.96 0.52
CA VAL A 23 -8.96 7.14 1.74
C VAL A 23 -9.40 5.77 2.25
N VAL A 24 -9.07 5.46 3.51
CA VAL A 24 -9.41 4.20 4.15
C VAL A 24 -10.31 4.44 5.35
N THR A 25 -11.49 3.83 5.35
CA THR A 25 -12.41 3.81 6.50
C THR A 25 -12.22 2.53 7.31
N GLY A 26 -12.47 2.56 8.63
CA GLY A 26 -12.26 1.38 9.49
C GLY A 26 -10.77 1.03 9.66
N ALA A 27 -9.88 2.02 9.62
CA ALA A 27 -8.43 1.86 9.62
C ALA A 27 -7.77 1.66 11.01
N ALA A 28 -8.54 1.66 12.10
CA ALA A 28 -8.04 1.49 13.47
C ALA A 28 -7.53 0.08 13.72
N ALA A 29 -8.13 -0.95 13.11
CA ALA A 29 -7.77 -2.35 13.33
C ALA A 29 -8.10 -3.24 12.12
N GLY A 30 -7.75 -4.53 12.24
CA GLY A 30 -8.12 -5.57 11.28
C GLY A 30 -7.69 -5.28 9.85
N LEU A 31 -8.57 -5.57 8.90
CA LEU A 31 -8.30 -5.44 7.47
C LEU A 31 -8.08 -3.97 7.08
N GLY A 32 -8.90 -3.02 7.55
CA GLY A 32 -8.73 -1.61 7.19
C GLY A 32 -7.34 -1.08 7.55
N ARG A 33 -6.79 -1.48 8.71
CA ARG A 33 -5.41 -1.15 9.08
C ARG A 33 -4.38 -1.83 8.17
N ALA A 34 -4.58 -3.11 7.84
CA ALA A 34 -3.67 -3.86 6.99
C ALA A 34 -3.61 -3.27 5.57
N GLU A 35 -4.78 -2.92 5.00
CA GLU A 35 -4.89 -2.30 3.69
C GLU A 35 -4.29 -0.90 3.67
N ALA A 36 -4.54 -0.06 4.69
CA ALA A 36 -3.90 1.26 4.80
C ALA A 36 -2.36 1.16 4.78
N ILE A 37 -1.79 0.16 5.46
CA ILE A 37 -0.35 -0.09 5.45
C ILE A 37 0.11 -0.60 4.08
N GLY A 38 -0.64 -1.50 3.44
CA GLY A 38 -0.33 -2.01 2.10
C GLY A 38 -0.30 -0.89 1.06
N LEU A 39 -1.32 -0.03 1.05
CA LEU A 39 -1.43 1.12 0.16
C LEU A 39 -0.29 2.12 0.38
N ALA A 40 0.07 2.40 1.63
CA ALA A 40 1.21 3.26 1.95
C ALA A 40 2.55 2.66 1.47
N ARG A 41 2.73 1.34 1.62
CA ARG A 41 3.92 0.62 1.11
C ARG A 41 4.02 0.65 -0.41
N ALA A 42 2.88 0.64 -1.09
CA ALA A 42 2.79 0.82 -2.53
C ALA A 42 3.04 2.28 -2.98
N GLY A 43 3.22 3.23 -2.06
CA GLY A 43 3.58 4.62 -2.38
C GLY A 43 2.41 5.61 -2.36
N ALA A 44 1.20 5.17 -2.00
CA ALA A 44 0.06 6.09 -1.87
C ALA A 44 0.22 7.00 -0.64
N THR A 45 -0.27 8.24 -0.75
CA THR A 45 -0.60 9.06 0.42
C THR A 45 -1.91 8.54 1.00
N VAL A 46 -1.90 8.08 2.25
CA VAL A 46 -3.09 7.44 2.85
C VAL A 46 -3.74 8.36 3.88
N VAL A 47 -5.03 8.63 3.69
CA VAL A 47 -5.90 9.28 4.67
C VAL A 47 -6.68 8.21 5.39
N VAL A 48 -6.52 8.13 6.71
CA VAL A 48 -7.22 7.17 7.55
C VAL A 48 -8.37 7.84 8.29
N ASN A 49 -9.54 7.19 8.25
CA ASN A 49 -10.72 7.61 9.01
C ASN A 49 -11.26 6.42 9.80
N ASP A 50 -11.46 6.60 11.10
CA ASP A 50 -12.14 5.63 11.94
C ASP A 50 -12.93 6.34 13.05
N ILE A 51 -13.75 5.58 13.75
CA ILE A 51 -14.50 5.99 14.92
C ILE A 51 -13.71 5.61 16.18
N ALA A 52 -13.56 6.56 17.09
CA ALA A 52 -13.09 6.26 18.43
C ALA A 52 -14.25 5.70 19.27
N PRO A 53 -13.98 4.80 20.24
CA PRO A 53 -14.97 4.45 21.25
C PRO A 53 -15.53 5.72 21.91
N ALA A 54 -16.82 5.70 22.23
CA ALA A 54 -17.49 6.78 22.94
C ALA A 54 -17.01 6.92 24.39
#